data_AF-A0A350XJN9-F1
#
_entry.id   AF-A0A350XJN9-F1
#
_cell.length_a   1.000
_cell.length_b   1.000
_cell.length_c   1.000
_cell.angle_alpha   90.00
_cell.angle_beta   90.00
_cell.angle_gamma   90.00
#
_symmetry.space_group_name_H-M   'P 1'
#
loop_
_entity.id
_entity.type
_entity.pdbx_description
1 polymer ?
#
loop_
_entity_poly.entity_id
_entity_poly.type
_entity_poly.pdbx_seq_one_letter_code
_entity_poly.pdbx_strand_id
1 'polypeptide(L)' 'IEKRLKEMSLMDQAYIRDQSMAIEDLVKQAQAQFGENIQVRRFVRYILGEEIE' A
#
# COMPACT_ATOMS: atom_id res chain seq x y z
N ILE A 1 -8.46 7.25 -16.06
CA ILE A 1 -8.47 5.82 -15.64
C ILE A 1 -7.24 5.53 -14.80
N GLU A 2 -6.03 5.83 -15.27
CA GLU A 2 -4.78 5.65 -14.52
C GLU A 2 -4.79 6.27 -13.11
N LYS A 3 -5.19 7.54 -12.97
CA LYS A 3 -5.24 8.20 -11.65
C LYS A 3 -6.08 7.43 -10.63
N ARG A 4 -7.27 6.96 -11.04
CA ARG A 4 -8.19 6.19 -10.20
C ARG A 4 -7.61 4.81 -9.84
N LEU A 5 -6.89 4.17 -10.75
CA LEU A 5 -6.24 2.88 -10.47
C LEU A 5 -5.13 3.05 -9.42
N LYS A 6 -4.35 4.13 -9.49
CA LYS A 6 -3.34 4.47 -8.47
C LYS A 6 -3.95 4.76 -7.10
N GLU A 7 -5.13 5.36 -7.05
CA GLU A 7 -5.83 5.60 -5.79
C GLU A 7 -6.41 4.30 -5.18
N MET A 8 -6.77 3.32 -6.00
CA MET A 8 -7.36 2.05 -5.54
C MET A 8 -6.32 0.96 -5.19
N SER A 9 -5.13 1.01 -5.79
CA SER A 9 -4.06 0.04 -5.56
C SER A 9 -3.22 0.43 -4.35
N LEU A 10 -3.09 -0.47 -3.37
CA LEU A 10 -2.26 -0.24 -2.19
C LEU A 10 -0.79 0.06 -2.54
N MET A 11 -0.23 -0.61 -3.56
CA MET A 11 1.20 -0.50 -3.87
C MET A 11 1.56 0.84 -4.50
N ASP A 12 0.62 1.45 -5.23
CA ASP A 12 0.79 2.73 -5.91
C ASP A 12 0.53 3.94 -5.00
N GLN A 13 -0.03 3.72 -3.81
CA GLN A 13 -0.33 4.77 -2.84
C GLN A 13 0.95 5.32 -2.21
N ALA A 14 0.93 6.63 -1.91
CA ALA A 14 1.98 7.28 -1.13
C ALA A 14 1.99 6.75 0.31
N TYR A 15 3.18 6.55 0.86
CA TYR A 15 3.34 6.04 2.22
C TYR A 15 2.94 7.11 3.26
N ILE A 16 2.12 6.73 4.24
CA ILE A 16 1.57 7.66 5.23
C ILE A 16 2.63 8.39 6.07
N ARG A 17 3.79 7.77 6.31
CA ARG A 17 4.88 8.40 7.09
C ARG A 17 5.85 9.20 6.22
N ASP A 18 5.85 8.98 4.91
CA ASP A 18 6.67 9.71 3.96
C ASP A 18 5.98 9.73 2.59
N GLN A 19 5.36 10.87 2.26
CA GLN A 19 4.61 11.03 1.01
C GLN A 19 5.49 11.12 -0.24
N SER A 20 6.83 11.17 -0.08
CA SER A 20 7.75 11.16 -1.21
C SER A 20 7.97 9.78 -1.81
N MET A 21 7.57 8.71 -1.11
CA MET A 21 7.72 7.32 -1.55
C MET A 21 6.38 6.60 -1.68
N ALA A 22 6.30 5.68 -2.64
CA ALA A 22 5.17 4.77 -2.75
C ALA A 22 5.33 3.57 -1.79
N ILE A 23 4.23 2.90 -1.47
CA ILE A 23 4.24 1.66 -0.69
C ILE A 23 5.10 0.58 -1.37
N GLU A 24 5.12 0.52 -2.70
CA GLU A 24 6.00 -0.39 -3.44
C GLU A 24 7.48 -0.16 -3.12
N ASP A 25 7.92 1.10 -3.04
CA ASP A 25 9.30 1.45 -2.74
C ASP A 25 9.66 1.05 -1.31
N LEU A 26 8.74 1.23 -0.36
CA LEU A 26 8.90 0.79 1.02
C LEU A 26 9.08 -0.73 1.10
N VAL A 27 8.29 -1.50 0.35
CA VAL A 27 8.41 -2.97 0.31
C VAL A 27 9.77 -3.38 -0.27
N LYS A 28 10.24 -2.72 -1.33
CA LYS A 28 11.59 -2.97 -1.90
C LYS A 28 12.71 -2.62 -0.92
N GLN A 29 12.59 -1.52 -0.19
CA GLN A 29 13.56 -1.15 0.85
C GLN A 29 13.61 -2.20 1.96
N ALA A 30 12.46 -2.70 2.40
CA ALA A 30 12.39 -3.78 3.37
C ALA A 30 13.05 -5.06 2.83
N GLN A 31 12.78 -5.45 1.58
CA GLN A 31 13.46 -6.59 0.94
C GLN A 31 14.98 -6.44 0.98
N ALA A 32 15.51 -5.25 0.64
CA ALA A 32 16.95 -4.97 0.67
C ALA A 32 17.53 -4.98 2.08
N GLN A 33 16.78 -4.49 3.08
CA GLN A 33 17.22 -4.43 4.47
C GLN A 33 17.28 -5.82 5.13
N PHE A 34 16.28 -6.67 4.87
CA PHE A 34 16.17 -7.99 5.50
C PHE A 34 16.80 -9.11 4.68
N GLY A 35 17.07 -8.90 3.38
CA GLY A 35 17.64 -9.91 2.49
C GLY A 35 16.66 -11.04 2.12
N GLU A 36 15.36 -10.83 2.35
CA GLU A 36 14.30 -11.80 2.12
C GLU A 36 13.25 -11.25 1.15
N ASN A 37 12.51 -12.14 0.47
CA ASN A 37 11.40 -11.74 -0.39
C ASN A 37 10.15 -11.41 0.44
N ILE A 38 9.89 -10.12 0.62
CA ILE A 38 8.72 -9.58 1.31
C ILE A 38 7.65 -9.18 0.29
N GLN A 39 6.42 -9.62 0.50
CA GLN A 39 5.29 -9.30 -0.36
C GLN A 39 3.99 -9.15 0.44
N VAL A 40 3.15 -8.19 0.04
CA VAL A 40 1.79 -8.04 0.59
C VAL A 40 0.86 -9.00 -0.13
N ARG A 41 0.44 -10.08 0.56
CA ARG A 41 -0.46 -11.08 -0.04
C ARG A 41 -1.93 -10.67 -0.03
N ARG A 42 -2.40 -10.09 1.07
CA ARG A 42 -3.80 -9.71 1.28
C ARG A 42 -3.88 -8.68 2.40
N PHE A 43 -4.82 -7.76 2.29
CA PHE A 43 -5.19 -6.83 3.34
C PHE A 43 -6.71 -6.66 3.35
N VAL A 44 -7.25 -6.26 4.49
CA VAL A 44 -8.64 -5.86 4.64
C VAL A 44 -8.67 -4.61 5.50
N ARG A 45 -9.51 -3.65 5.14
CA ARG A 45 -9.76 -2.45 5.93
C ARG A 45 -11.20 -2.54 6.42
N TYR A 46 -11.38 -2.51 7.73
CA TYR A 46 -12.70 -2.41 8.34
C TYR A 46 -12.88 -0.96 8.80
N ILE A 47 -14.00 -0.34 8.40
CA ILE A 47 -14.46 0.91 9.00
C ILE A 47 -15.78 0.63 9.70
N LEU A 48 -15.90 1.09 10.94
CA LEU A 48 -17.16 1.02 11.66
C LEU A 48 -18.17 1.96 10.98
N GLY A 49 -19.25 1.39 10.43
CA GLY A 49 -20.28 2.14 9.71
C GLY A 49 -20.04 2.28 8.20
N GLU A 50 -19.05 1.59 7.61
CA GLU A 50 -19.04 1.39 6.15
C GLU A 50 -20.22 0.47 5.77
N GLU A 51 -21.25 1.08 5.17
CA GLU A 51 -22.49 0.47 4.64
C GLU A 51 -23.46 -0.16 5.66
N ILE A 52 -24.11 0.71 6.45
CA ILE A 52 -25.53 0.52 6.82
C ILE A 52 -26.30 1.71 6.25
N GLU A 53 -26.41 1.78 4.92
CA GLU A 53 -27.43 2.57 4.23
C GLU A 53 -27.88 1.85 2.95
#